data_AF-A0A2S2F865-F1
#
_entry.id   AF-A0A2S2F865-F1
#
_cell.length_a   1.000
_cell.length_b   1.000
_cell.length_c   1.000
_cell.angle_alpha   90.00
_cell.angle_beta   90.00
_cell.angle_gamma   90.00
#
_symmetry.space_group_name_H-M   'P 1'
#
loop_
_entity.id
_entity.type
_entity.pdbx_description
1 polymer ?
#
loop_
_entity_poly.entity_id
_entity_poly.type
_entity_poly.pdbx_seq_one_letter_code
_entity_poly.pdbx_strand_id
1 'polypeptide(L)'
;MSDSLIEKMIAKGVNINNFQEVFNFFHSIDAIEVDLVNLLKPYLLEVSQEIVNQSMINKADRLETELALSLKLNKNEYNDHFKGLFKSYAALVDANIQGKDGDYAHIDVGSGFGRVAAIYDTDDQKWVVIEVNVAINTDEMPEGAVNLYFNQDRVKNTLLSGLVPQNPTDITQNDSIIVALAKLQAQLKSKPTEPVWVDAAQVLDSLNPNITYSTIVHGKPSKLEFLKANGMLYIRGGFTVKQEMSQVIFGVLKNEYKIKYAIDPTVLEQYVTWQMSGSTATGKMFVYTFNPIDKLVDAQNVRQELKSAVGLIARNYHVFGCLGAVVD
;
A
#
# COMPACT_ATOMS: atom_id res chain seq x y z
N MET A 1 -75.52 -48.61 22.12
CA MET A 1 -75.56 -47.87 20.84
C MET A 1 -76.08 -46.50 21.18
N SER A 2 -75.28 -45.46 20.99
CA SER A 2 -75.70 -44.09 21.33
C SER A 2 -76.68 -43.62 20.26
N ASP A 3 -77.95 -43.45 20.62
CA ASP A 3 -78.96 -42.92 19.71
C ASP A 3 -78.47 -41.59 19.13
N SER A 4 -78.47 -41.52 17.79
CA SER A 4 -78.01 -40.37 17.06
C SER A 4 -78.84 -39.15 17.43
N LEU A 5 -78.24 -37.97 17.32
CA LEU A 5 -78.90 -36.72 17.66
C LEU A 5 -80.22 -36.51 16.91
N ILE A 6 -80.28 -36.99 15.65
CA ILE A 6 -81.47 -36.94 14.81
C ILE A 6 -82.59 -37.83 15.39
N GLU A 7 -82.26 -39.03 15.88
CA GLU A 7 -83.23 -39.92 16.52
C GLU A 7 -83.81 -39.31 17.81
N LYS A 8 -82.98 -38.60 18.59
CA LYS A 8 -83.44 -37.86 19.79
C LYS A 8 -84.37 -36.70 19.43
N MET A 9 -84.09 -35.98 18.34
CA MET A 9 -84.96 -34.91 17.84
C MET A 9 -86.33 -35.46 17.42
N ILE A 10 -86.33 -36.54 16.65
CA ILE A 10 -87.56 -37.20 16.19
C ILE A 10 -88.36 -37.72 17.40
N ALA A 11 -87.71 -38.33 18.39
CA ALA A 11 -88.36 -38.84 19.60
C ALA A 11 -89.00 -37.74 20.48
N LYS A 12 -88.48 -36.51 20.42
CA LYS A 12 -89.07 -35.34 21.10
C LYS A 12 -90.11 -34.60 20.26
N GLY A 13 -90.46 -35.14 19.10
CA GLY A 13 -91.47 -34.57 18.20
C GLY A 13 -90.99 -33.33 17.44
N VAL A 14 -89.67 -33.11 17.34
CA VAL A 14 -89.10 -31.96 16.63
C VAL A 14 -89.14 -32.20 15.13
N ASN A 15 -89.71 -31.26 14.38
CA ASN A 15 -89.66 -31.32 12.92
C ASN A 15 -88.27 -30.88 12.43
N ILE A 16 -87.45 -31.86 12.03
CA ILE A 16 -86.06 -31.62 11.61
C ILE A 16 -85.91 -30.74 10.37
N ASN A 17 -86.98 -30.54 9.60
CA ASN A 17 -86.98 -29.63 8.45
C ASN A 17 -87.33 -28.18 8.83
N ASN A 18 -87.79 -27.95 10.07
CA ASN A 18 -88.02 -26.62 10.62
C ASN A 18 -86.78 -26.19 11.43
N PHE A 19 -85.97 -25.32 10.82
CA PHE A 19 -84.72 -24.85 11.43
C PHE A 19 -84.93 -24.19 12.80
N GLN A 20 -86.05 -23.50 13.02
CA GLN A 20 -86.33 -22.87 14.31
C GLN A 20 -86.61 -23.90 15.41
N GLU A 21 -87.31 -24.98 15.09
CA GLU A 21 -87.57 -26.06 16.06
C GLU A 21 -86.30 -26.84 16.37
N VAL A 22 -85.47 -27.10 15.35
CA VAL A 22 -84.14 -27.69 15.51
C VAL A 22 -83.28 -26.82 16.42
N PHE A 23 -83.24 -25.51 16.15
CA PHE A 23 -82.52 -24.53 16.96
C PHE A 23 -83.02 -24.50 18.40
N ASN A 24 -84.34 -24.46 18.60
CA ASN A 24 -84.94 -24.46 19.93
C ASN A 24 -84.63 -25.76 20.68
N PHE A 25 -84.63 -26.92 20.01
CA PHE A 25 -84.22 -28.19 20.59
C PHE A 25 -82.77 -28.16 21.07
N PHE A 26 -81.85 -27.61 20.27
CA PHE A 26 -80.45 -27.45 20.67
C PHE A 26 -80.27 -26.56 21.90
N HIS A 27 -81.14 -25.57 22.08
CA HIS A 27 -81.08 -24.64 23.21
C HIS A 27 -81.94 -25.08 24.41
N SER A 28 -82.87 -26.03 24.21
CA SER A 28 -83.78 -26.53 25.24
C SER A 28 -83.27 -27.78 25.94
N ILE A 29 -82.15 -28.36 25.48
CA ILE A 29 -81.52 -29.49 26.16
C ILE A 29 -80.27 -28.97 26.87
N ASP A 30 -80.23 -29.15 28.20
CA ASP A 30 -79.05 -29.01 29.07
C ASP A 30 -77.90 -30.01 28.69
N ALA A 31 -77.87 -30.53 27.47
CA ALA A 31 -76.85 -31.45 26.94
C ALA A 31 -75.71 -30.73 26.22
N ILE A 32 -75.64 -29.40 26.36
CA ILE A 32 -74.52 -28.59 25.90
C ILE A 32 -73.24 -28.98 26.66
N GLU A 33 -73.31 -29.54 27.87
CA GLU A 33 -72.09 -29.78 28.66
C GLU A 33 -71.37 -31.10 28.32
N VAL A 34 -72.08 -32.18 28.00
CA VAL A 34 -71.44 -33.49 27.79
C VAL A 34 -71.04 -33.72 26.33
N ASP A 35 -71.86 -33.30 25.36
CA ASP A 35 -71.61 -33.60 23.94
C ASP A 35 -70.60 -32.63 23.30
N LEU A 36 -70.54 -31.36 23.70
CA LEU A 36 -69.47 -30.42 23.29
C LEU A 36 -68.12 -30.79 23.89
N VAL A 37 -68.09 -31.20 25.17
CA VAL A 37 -66.85 -31.66 25.83
C VAL A 37 -66.29 -32.90 25.14
N ASN A 38 -67.14 -33.82 24.68
CA ASN A 38 -66.69 -34.98 23.91
C ASN A 38 -66.19 -34.62 22.51
N LEU A 39 -66.78 -33.60 21.86
CA LEU A 39 -66.33 -33.11 20.55
C LEU A 39 -64.99 -32.36 20.64
N LEU A 40 -64.78 -31.57 21.70
CA LEU A 40 -63.59 -30.73 21.90
C LEU A 40 -62.42 -31.46 22.56
N LYS A 41 -62.68 -32.56 23.28
CA LYS A 41 -61.67 -33.34 24.02
C LYS A 41 -60.41 -33.70 23.21
N PRO A 42 -60.52 -34.21 21.95
CA PRO A 42 -59.36 -34.59 21.16
C PRO A 42 -58.45 -33.39 20.86
N TYR A 43 -59.05 -32.25 20.49
CA TYR A 43 -58.33 -31.01 20.18
C TYR A 43 -57.65 -30.42 21.41
N LEU A 44 -58.33 -30.43 22.57
CA LEU A 44 -57.76 -29.95 23.83
C LEU A 44 -56.58 -30.83 24.28
N LEU A 45 -56.65 -32.15 24.07
CA LEU A 45 -55.56 -33.06 24.37
C LEU A 45 -54.34 -32.77 23.49
N GLU A 46 -54.54 -32.60 22.18
CA GLU A 46 -53.46 -32.29 21.22
C GLU A 46 -52.76 -30.97 21.56
N VAL A 47 -53.52 -29.90 21.79
CA VAL A 47 -52.97 -28.58 22.18
C VAL A 47 -52.21 -28.68 23.52
N SER A 48 -52.74 -29.41 24.50
CA SER A 48 -52.04 -29.60 25.77
C SER A 48 -50.72 -30.36 25.61
N GLN A 49 -50.69 -31.38 24.75
CA GLN A 49 -49.50 -32.17 24.47
C GLN A 49 -48.44 -31.31 23.76
N GLU A 50 -48.86 -30.46 22.83
CA GLU A 50 -47.95 -29.58 22.10
C GLU A 50 -47.37 -28.47 22.98
N ILE A 51 -48.16 -27.87 23.88
CA ILE A 51 -47.66 -26.92 24.88
C ILE A 51 -46.63 -27.60 25.80
N VAL A 52 -46.91 -28.83 26.25
CA VAL A 52 -45.95 -29.60 27.07
C VAL A 52 -44.67 -29.87 26.28
N ASN A 53 -44.76 -30.29 25.02
CA ASN A 53 -43.61 -30.56 24.17
C ASN A 53 -42.78 -29.29 23.93
N GLN A 54 -43.40 -28.14 23.60
CA GLN A 54 -42.69 -26.87 23.43
C GLN A 54 -42.03 -26.39 24.72
N SER A 55 -42.67 -26.59 25.88
CA SER A 55 -42.09 -26.26 27.19
C SER A 55 -40.88 -27.14 27.56
N MET A 56 -40.86 -28.39 27.07
CA MET A 56 -39.78 -29.35 27.28
C MET A 56 -38.59 -29.08 26.34
N ILE A 57 -38.87 -28.72 25.08
CA ILE A 57 -37.83 -28.35 24.09
C ILE A 57 -37.03 -27.13 24.58
N ASN A 58 -37.68 -26.14 25.19
CA ASN A 58 -36.99 -24.95 25.72
C ASN A 58 -36.36 -25.16 27.12
N LYS A 59 -36.69 -26.25 27.82
CA LYS A 59 -36.03 -26.64 29.08
C LYS A 59 -34.83 -27.56 28.88
N ALA A 60 -34.72 -28.21 27.71
CA ALA A 60 -33.61 -29.07 27.36
C ALA A 60 -32.25 -28.35 27.34
N ASP A 61 -32.20 -27.01 27.26
CA ASP A 61 -30.92 -26.30 27.06
C ASP A 61 -30.32 -25.67 28.34
N ARG A 62 -30.99 -25.76 29.50
CA ARG A 62 -30.40 -25.30 30.76
C ARG A 62 -29.68 -26.43 31.50
N LEU A 63 -30.28 -27.61 31.56
CA LEU A 63 -29.69 -28.75 32.26
C LEU A 63 -28.49 -29.31 31.47
N GLU A 64 -28.58 -29.42 30.14
CA GLU A 64 -27.43 -29.82 29.31
C GLU A 64 -26.32 -28.77 29.33
N THR A 65 -26.65 -27.47 29.29
CA THR A 65 -25.65 -26.41 29.45
C THR A 65 -25.01 -26.43 30.83
N GLU A 66 -25.79 -26.57 31.92
CA GLU A 66 -25.26 -26.69 33.29
C GLU A 66 -24.43 -27.97 33.47
N LEU A 67 -24.80 -29.08 32.81
CA LEU A 67 -24.05 -30.33 32.83
C LEU A 67 -22.74 -30.20 32.02
N ALA A 68 -22.78 -29.57 30.84
CA ALA A 68 -21.61 -29.30 30.02
C ALA A 68 -20.66 -28.28 30.68
N LEU A 69 -21.20 -27.26 31.39
CA LEU A 69 -20.39 -26.32 32.18
C LEU A 69 -19.78 -27.01 33.39
N SER A 70 -20.53 -27.84 34.11
CA SER A 70 -20.01 -28.56 35.29
C SER A 70 -18.96 -29.62 34.95
N LEU A 71 -18.99 -30.16 33.73
CA LEU A 71 -17.93 -31.04 33.20
C LEU A 71 -16.69 -30.29 32.72
N LYS A 72 -16.80 -29.01 32.33
CA LYS A 72 -15.67 -28.18 31.85
C LYS A 72 -15.07 -27.27 32.92
N LEU A 73 -15.86 -26.93 33.93
CA LEU A 73 -15.51 -26.06 35.03
C LEU A 73 -15.82 -26.81 36.32
N ASN A 74 -14.82 -27.49 36.89
CA ASN A 74 -14.99 -28.03 38.24
C ASN A 74 -15.05 -26.84 39.21
N LYS A 75 -16.26 -26.43 39.58
CA LYS A 75 -16.50 -25.29 40.47
C LYS A 75 -15.84 -25.47 41.85
N ASN A 76 -15.54 -26.72 42.25
CA ASN A 76 -14.81 -27.02 43.48
C ASN A 76 -13.28 -26.87 43.32
N GLU A 77 -12.77 -26.86 42.08
CA GLU A 77 -11.36 -26.54 41.75
C GLU A 77 -11.16 -25.07 41.41
N TYR A 78 -12.24 -24.32 41.14
CA TYR A 78 -12.18 -22.86 40.99
C TYR A 78 -11.93 -22.21 42.35
N ASN A 79 -10.66 -22.14 42.72
CA ASN A 79 -10.22 -21.34 43.86
C ASN A 79 -10.02 -19.90 43.39
N ASP A 80 -10.99 -19.04 43.70
CA ASP A 80 -10.86 -17.60 43.51
C ASP A 80 -9.86 -17.03 44.52
N HIS A 81 -8.59 -17.08 44.13
CA HIS A 81 -7.48 -16.63 44.95
C HIS A 81 -7.30 -15.11 44.89
N PHE A 82 -7.81 -14.43 43.85
CA PHE A 82 -7.68 -12.99 43.74
C PHE A 82 -8.74 -12.26 44.57
N LYS A 83 -8.31 -11.52 45.60
CA LYS A 83 -9.22 -10.82 46.52
C LYS A 83 -9.54 -9.38 46.14
N GLY A 84 -8.99 -8.91 45.02
CA GLY A 84 -9.30 -7.61 44.45
C GLY A 84 -8.15 -6.59 44.52
N LEU A 85 -8.49 -5.36 44.17
CA LEU A 85 -7.59 -4.21 44.12
C LEU A 85 -7.94 -3.21 45.23
N PHE A 86 -6.97 -2.86 46.06
CA PHE A 86 -7.13 -1.97 47.21
C PHE A 86 -6.31 -0.70 47.03
N LYS A 87 -6.75 0.43 47.61
CA LYS A 87 -6.07 1.73 47.51
C LYS A 87 -4.89 1.91 48.46
N SER A 88 -4.72 0.98 49.40
CA SER A 88 -3.61 0.96 50.37
C SER A 88 -3.61 -0.38 51.09
N TYR A 89 -2.48 -0.72 51.72
CA TYR A 89 -2.38 -1.92 52.56
C TYR A 89 -3.35 -1.85 53.76
N ALA A 90 -3.54 -0.65 54.33
CA ALA A 90 -4.55 -0.43 55.36
C ALA A 90 -5.96 -0.78 54.87
N ALA A 91 -6.34 -0.37 53.65
CA ALA A 91 -7.65 -0.69 53.09
C ALA A 91 -7.85 -2.21 52.85
N LEU A 92 -6.79 -2.93 52.51
CA LEU A 92 -6.82 -4.40 52.42
C LEU A 92 -7.05 -5.04 53.79
N VAL A 93 -6.35 -4.58 54.82
CA VAL A 93 -6.51 -5.09 56.19
C VAL A 93 -7.89 -4.73 56.77
N ASP A 94 -8.36 -3.50 56.56
CA ASP A 94 -9.67 -3.01 57.03
C ASP A 94 -10.85 -3.74 56.37
N ALA A 95 -10.64 -4.27 55.15
CA ALA A 95 -11.63 -5.11 54.49
C ALA A 95 -11.86 -6.46 55.22
N ASN A 96 -11.01 -6.81 56.18
CA ASN A 96 -11.12 -7.98 57.06
C ASN A 96 -11.38 -9.29 56.30
N ILE A 97 -10.67 -9.45 55.17
CA ILE A 97 -10.78 -10.63 54.32
C ILE A 97 -10.00 -11.77 54.97
N GLN A 98 -10.71 -12.81 55.40
CA GLN A 98 -10.13 -14.07 55.85
C GLN A 98 -9.63 -14.84 54.62
N GLY A 99 -8.32 -14.83 54.39
CA GLY A 99 -7.69 -15.53 53.28
C GLY A 99 -7.34 -16.99 53.62
N LYS A 100 -6.97 -17.73 52.58
CA LYS A 100 -6.34 -19.06 52.64
C LYS A 100 -5.03 -19.04 51.85
N ASP A 101 -4.22 -20.09 52.00
CA ASP A 101 -2.98 -20.22 51.24
C ASP A 101 -3.23 -20.08 49.73
N GLY A 102 -2.37 -19.29 49.09
CA GLY A 102 -2.46 -18.96 47.67
C GLY A 102 -3.36 -17.76 47.35
N ASP A 103 -4.12 -17.23 48.31
CA ASP A 103 -4.88 -16.00 48.10
C ASP A 103 -3.95 -14.79 47.96
N TYR A 104 -4.24 -13.93 46.98
CA TYR A 104 -3.48 -12.73 46.69
C TYR A 104 -4.39 -11.52 46.43
N ALA A 105 -3.89 -10.33 46.76
CA ALA A 105 -4.55 -9.07 46.53
C ALA A 105 -3.57 -8.08 45.91
N HIS A 106 -4.08 -7.16 45.10
CA HIS A 106 -3.29 -6.06 44.57
C HIS A 106 -3.56 -4.79 45.36
N ILE A 107 -2.54 -3.99 45.58
CA ILE A 107 -2.63 -2.72 46.29
C ILE A 107 -2.04 -1.64 45.39
N ASP A 108 -2.84 -0.65 45.02
CA ASP A 108 -2.40 0.56 44.33
C ASP A 108 -1.83 1.54 45.36
N VAL A 109 -0.50 1.65 45.41
CA VAL A 109 0.22 2.53 46.36
C VAL A 109 0.53 3.91 45.77
N GLY A 110 0.01 4.23 44.59
CA GLY A 110 0.15 5.53 43.95
C GLY A 110 1.48 5.77 43.23
N SER A 111 1.71 7.02 42.82
CA SER A 111 2.81 7.40 41.93
C SER A 111 4.18 7.22 42.60
N GLY A 112 4.91 6.17 42.21
CA GLY A 112 6.32 5.94 42.58
C GLY A 112 6.69 4.47 42.76
N PHE A 113 5.77 3.65 43.29
CA PHE A 113 5.94 2.19 43.47
C PHE A 113 4.85 1.36 42.76
N GLY A 114 3.99 2.04 42.00
CA GLY A 114 2.93 1.43 41.18
C GLY A 114 1.95 0.61 42.01
N ARG A 115 1.67 -0.60 41.53
CA ARG A 115 0.85 -1.60 42.22
C ARG A 115 1.76 -2.62 42.89
N VAL A 116 1.44 -3.03 44.11
CA VAL A 116 2.14 -4.09 44.84
C VAL A 116 1.21 -5.30 44.99
N ALA A 117 1.77 -6.51 45.05
CA ALA A 117 1.02 -7.72 45.36
C ALA A 117 1.25 -8.14 46.81
N ALA A 118 0.16 -8.46 47.49
CA ALA A 118 0.17 -9.08 48.80
C ALA A 118 -0.42 -10.48 48.72
N ILE A 119 0.14 -11.42 49.46
CA ILE A 119 -0.40 -12.77 49.66
C ILE A 119 -0.91 -12.92 51.08
N TYR A 120 -1.87 -13.81 51.28
CA TYR A 120 -2.31 -14.17 52.63
C TYR A 120 -1.38 -15.24 53.21
N ASP A 121 -0.78 -14.93 54.35
CA ASP A 121 0.03 -15.84 55.16
C ASP A 121 -0.86 -16.46 56.23
N THR A 122 -1.13 -17.76 56.12
CA THR A 122 -2.01 -18.47 57.05
C THR A 122 -1.35 -18.81 58.39
N ASP A 123 -0.01 -18.87 58.45
CA ASP A 123 0.72 -19.10 59.70
C ASP A 123 0.55 -17.90 60.64
N ASP A 124 0.63 -16.69 60.08
CA ASP A 124 0.52 -15.42 60.80
C ASP A 124 -0.89 -14.79 60.76
N GLN A 125 -1.83 -15.39 60.00
CA GLN A 125 -3.18 -14.89 59.73
C GLN A 125 -3.22 -13.44 59.21
N LYS A 126 -2.25 -13.07 58.35
CA LYS A 126 -2.04 -11.69 57.89
C LYS A 126 -1.70 -11.61 56.41
N TRP A 127 -1.98 -10.46 55.80
CA TRP A 127 -1.51 -10.14 54.46
C TRP A 127 -0.03 -9.73 54.49
N VAL A 128 0.76 -10.18 53.52
CA VAL A 128 2.20 -9.84 53.40
C VAL A 128 2.49 -9.38 51.99
N VAL A 129 3.12 -8.22 51.84
CA VAL A 129 3.54 -7.70 50.52
C VAL A 129 4.76 -8.48 50.03
N ILE A 130 4.66 -9.07 48.85
CA ILE A 130 5.70 -9.94 48.28
C ILE A 130 6.32 -9.40 47.00
N GLU A 131 5.60 -8.56 46.26
CA GLU A 131 6.09 -7.99 45.00
C GLU A 131 5.75 -6.51 44.92
N VAL A 132 6.65 -5.75 44.31
CA VAL A 132 6.49 -4.32 44.02
C VAL A 132 6.53 -4.10 42.52
N ASN A 133 5.82 -3.06 42.02
CA ASN A 133 5.70 -2.75 40.59
C ASN A 133 5.05 -3.86 39.74
N VAL A 134 4.00 -4.49 40.24
CA VAL A 134 3.23 -5.52 39.52
C VAL A 134 2.34 -4.84 38.48
N ALA A 135 2.85 -4.74 37.25
CA ALA A 135 2.11 -4.16 36.14
C ALA A 135 1.13 -5.18 35.54
N ILE A 136 -0.13 -4.79 35.31
CA ILE A 136 -1.11 -5.66 34.65
C ILE A 136 -1.08 -5.53 33.12
N ASN A 137 -0.39 -4.51 32.61
CA ASN A 137 -0.15 -4.26 31.20
C ASN A 137 1.15 -3.47 31.01
N THR A 138 1.57 -3.28 29.77
CA THR A 138 2.81 -2.55 29.44
C THR A 138 2.77 -1.06 29.77
N ASP A 139 1.58 -0.47 29.93
CA ASP A 139 1.42 0.95 30.26
C ASP A 139 1.61 1.22 31.76
N GLU A 140 1.31 0.24 32.61
CA GLU A 140 1.52 0.31 34.07
C GLU A 140 2.94 -0.11 34.49
N MET A 141 3.73 -0.69 33.57
CA MET A 141 5.09 -1.12 33.89
C MET A 141 6.02 0.10 33.93
N PRO A 142 6.71 0.37 35.05
CA PRO A 142 7.66 1.47 35.10
C PRO A 142 8.82 1.24 34.11
N GLU A 143 9.13 2.26 33.31
CA GLU A 143 10.31 2.25 32.43
C GLU A 143 11.59 2.49 33.23
N GLY A 144 12.67 1.82 32.84
CA GLY A 144 14.00 2.08 33.39
C GLY A 144 14.63 3.33 32.78
N ALA A 145 15.79 3.77 33.32
CA ALA A 145 16.49 4.94 32.78
C ALA A 145 17.11 4.74 31.38
N VAL A 146 17.31 3.49 30.95
CA VAL A 146 18.01 3.13 29.70
C VAL A 146 17.09 2.40 28.72
N ASN A 147 16.33 1.42 29.20
CA ASN A 147 15.41 0.64 28.38
C ASN A 147 14.02 1.24 28.50
N LEU A 148 13.68 2.06 27.52
CA LEU A 148 12.38 2.69 27.38
C LEU A 148 11.51 1.86 26.42
N TYR A 149 10.20 1.81 26.66
CA TYR A 149 9.28 1.16 25.75
C TYR A 149 9.15 1.94 24.44
N PHE A 150 8.70 1.22 23.42
CA PHE A 150 8.29 1.81 22.17
C PHE A 150 7.12 2.78 22.43
N ASN A 151 7.25 4.01 21.93
CA ASN A 151 6.09 4.85 21.68
C ASN A 151 6.26 5.54 20.33
N GLN A 152 5.13 5.91 19.71
CA GLN A 152 5.14 6.46 18.36
C GLN A 152 5.91 7.80 18.29
N ASP A 153 5.85 8.61 19.34
CA ASP A 153 6.48 9.93 19.36
C ASP A 153 8.01 9.86 19.50
N ARG A 154 8.56 8.93 20.29
CA ARG A 154 10.00 8.67 20.38
C ARG A 154 10.55 8.21 19.04
N VAL A 155 9.81 7.34 18.35
CA VAL A 155 10.22 6.84 17.03
C VAL A 155 10.24 7.98 16.00
N LYS A 156 9.19 8.81 15.97
CA LYS A 156 9.14 10.00 15.09
C LYS A 156 10.24 11.02 15.37
N ASN A 157 10.58 11.20 16.66
CA ASN A 157 11.60 12.16 17.10
C ASN A 157 13.01 11.56 17.16
N THR A 158 13.20 10.31 16.76
CA THR A 158 14.53 9.67 16.75
C THR A 158 15.42 10.39 15.75
N LEU A 159 16.52 10.97 16.24
CA LEU A 159 17.52 11.63 15.41
C LEU A 159 18.20 10.59 14.50
N LEU A 160 18.46 10.95 13.25
CA LEU A 160 19.26 10.15 12.31
C LEU A 160 20.76 10.29 12.61
N SER A 161 21.16 9.94 13.83
CA SER A 161 22.56 9.95 14.24
C SER A 161 23.37 8.95 13.40
N GLY A 162 24.53 9.37 12.90
CA GLY A 162 25.37 8.55 12.03
C GLY A 162 25.04 8.63 10.54
N LEU A 163 24.12 9.50 10.11
CA LEU A 163 23.95 9.81 8.69
C LEU A 163 25.21 10.51 8.15
N VAL A 164 25.98 9.78 7.34
CA VAL A 164 27.22 10.27 6.70
C VAL A 164 27.09 10.23 5.18
N PRO A 165 27.72 11.15 4.42
CA PRO A 165 27.68 11.13 2.96
C PRO A 165 28.12 9.77 2.38
N GLN A 166 27.37 9.28 1.39
CA GLN A 166 27.67 8.04 0.67
C GLN A 166 27.86 8.31 -0.82
N ASN A 167 28.35 7.30 -1.55
CA ASN A 167 28.38 7.32 -3.01
C ASN A 167 26.97 7.07 -3.59
N PRO A 168 26.67 7.58 -4.80
CA PRO A 168 25.38 7.38 -5.47
C PRO A 168 25.29 5.98 -6.10
N THR A 169 25.37 4.95 -5.26
CA THR A 169 25.24 3.54 -5.68
C THR A 169 23.87 3.01 -5.31
N ASP A 170 23.46 1.91 -5.94
CA ASP A 170 22.20 1.25 -5.63
C ASP A 170 22.06 0.88 -4.14
N ILE A 171 20.81 0.90 -3.68
CA ILE A 171 20.42 0.39 -2.38
C ILE A 171 20.26 -1.12 -2.51
N THR A 172 20.89 -1.85 -1.60
CA THR A 172 20.96 -3.31 -1.59
C THR A 172 20.37 -3.85 -0.29
N GLN A 173 20.08 -5.16 -0.26
CA GLN A 173 19.54 -5.85 0.93
C GLN A 173 20.44 -5.78 2.17
N ASN A 174 21.74 -5.47 1.99
CA ASN A 174 22.69 -5.37 3.09
C ASN A 174 22.78 -3.97 3.70
N ASP A 175 22.11 -2.97 3.11
CA ASP A 175 22.14 -1.61 3.62
C ASP A 175 21.22 -1.47 4.84
N SER A 176 21.74 -0.86 5.91
CA SER A 176 20.89 -0.38 7.00
C SER A 176 20.03 0.80 6.51
N ILE A 177 18.94 1.11 7.22
CA ILE A 177 18.06 2.24 6.88
C ILE A 177 18.85 3.56 6.76
N ILE A 178 19.81 3.79 7.65
CA ILE A 178 20.65 5.00 7.62
C ILE A 178 21.54 5.05 6.37
N VAL A 179 22.15 3.92 5.99
CA VAL A 179 22.99 3.83 4.78
C VAL A 179 22.14 4.00 3.52
N ALA A 180 20.96 3.39 3.47
CA ALA A 180 20.03 3.52 2.36
C ALA A 180 19.58 4.98 2.16
N LEU A 181 19.23 5.69 3.25
CA LEU A 181 18.90 7.11 3.20
C LEU A 181 20.07 7.97 2.70
N ALA A 182 21.30 7.67 3.14
CA ALA A 182 22.48 8.40 2.70
C ALA A 182 22.80 8.17 1.22
N LYS A 183 22.67 6.93 0.73
CA LYS A 183 22.80 6.59 -0.70
C LYS A 183 21.73 7.29 -1.53
N LEU A 184 20.48 7.29 -1.07
CA LEU A 184 19.39 8.01 -1.73
C LEU A 184 19.69 9.51 -1.83
N GLN A 185 20.14 10.13 -0.73
CA GLN A 185 20.56 11.53 -0.75
C GLN A 185 21.69 11.78 -1.76
N ALA A 186 22.66 10.86 -1.85
CA ALA A 186 23.76 10.96 -2.80
C ALA A 186 23.29 10.83 -4.26
N GLN A 187 22.41 9.88 -4.55
CA GLN A 187 21.80 9.72 -5.88
C GLN A 187 21.02 10.97 -6.29
N LEU A 188 20.21 11.54 -5.39
CA LEU A 188 19.48 12.78 -5.66
C LEU A 188 20.39 13.99 -5.90
N LYS A 189 21.54 14.04 -5.20
CA LYS A 189 22.56 15.07 -5.42
C LYS A 189 23.41 14.83 -6.66
N SER A 190 23.44 13.59 -7.17
CA SER A 190 24.19 13.28 -8.37
C SER A 190 23.54 14.02 -9.54
N LYS A 191 24.24 15.04 -10.03
CA LYS A 191 23.83 15.71 -11.26
C LYS A 191 24.12 14.74 -12.41
N PRO A 192 23.22 14.60 -13.41
CA PRO A 192 23.60 13.94 -14.64
C PRO A 192 24.88 14.60 -15.15
N THR A 193 25.87 13.79 -15.56
CA THR A 193 27.13 14.30 -16.10
C THR A 193 26.80 15.36 -17.14
N GLU A 194 27.32 16.58 -16.96
CA GLU A 194 27.02 17.65 -17.89
C GLU A 194 27.37 17.20 -19.31
N PRO A 195 26.52 17.48 -20.30
CA PRO A 195 26.79 17.07 -21.67
C PRO A 195 28.13 17.66 -22.12
N VAL A 196 29.09 16.78 -22.42
CA VAL A 196 30.42 17.17 -22.88
C VAL A 196 30.36 17.51 -24.35
N TRP A 197 30.45 18.79 -24.66
CA TRP A 197 30.57 19.29 -26.02
C TRP A 197 32.04 19.24 -26.45
N VAL A 198 32.29 18.66 -27.62
CA VAL A 198 33.63 18.51 -28.19
C VAL A 198 33.75 19.28 -29.51
N ASP A 199 34.92 19.85 -29.75
CA ASP A 199 35.20 20.61 -30.98
C ASP A 199 35.07 19.74 -32.24
N ALA A 200 34.72 20.34 -33.38
CA ALA A 200 34.59 19.65 -34.66
C ALA A 200 35.80 18.76 -35.04
N ALA A 201 37.03 19.15 -34.68
CA ALA A 201 38.24 18.36 -34.94
C ALA A 201 38.30 17.03 -34.17
N GLN A 202 37.57 16.91 -33.07
CA GLN A 202 37.46 15.65 -32.35
C GLN A 202 36.47 14.70 -33.04
N VAL A 203 35.53 15.22 -33.82
CA VAL A 203 34.45 14.45 -34.46
C VAL A 203 34.69 14.17 -35.94
N LEU A 204 35.47 15.01 -36.63
CA LEU A 204 35.71 14.94 -38.07
C LEU A 204 37.19 14.66 -38.39
N ASP A 205 37.46 13.70 -39.28
CA ASP A 205 38.83 13.32 -39.72
C ASP A 205 39.36 14.16 -40.90
N SER A 206 38.47 14.74 -41.70
CA SER A 206 38.83 15.45 -42.94
C SER A 206 38.16 16.82 -43.00
N LEU A 207 38.57 17.73 -42.13
CA LEU A 207 38.04 19.10 -42.08
C LEU A 207 38.27 19.83 -43.40
N ASN A 208 37.24 20.52 -43.89
CA ASN A 208 37.32 21.33 -45.09
C ASN A 208 38.11 22.63 -44.83
N PRO A 209 39.21 22.88 -45.57
CA PRO A 209 40.08 24.04 -45.33
C PRO A 209 39.40 25.39 -45.65
N ASN A 210 38.33 25.38 -46.45
CA ASN A 210 37.54 26.57 -46.77
C ASN A 210 36.51 26.93 -45.68
N ILE A 211 36.48 26.17 -44.58
CA ILE A 211 35.61 26.41 -43.43
C ILE A 211 36.47 26.65 -42.19
N THR A 212 36.15 27.70 -41.46
CA THR A 212 36.62 27.91 -40.09
C THR A 212 35.53 27.43 -39.15
N TYR A 213 35.82 26.44 -38.29
CA TYR A 213 34.86 25.78 -37.38
C TYR A 213 34.61 26.57 -36.10
N SER A 214 34.62 27.89 -36.22
CA SER A 214 34.30 28.84 -35.16
C SER A 214 33.93 30.17 -35.80
N THR A 215 33.01 30.89 -35.17
CA THR A 215 32.63 32.23 -35.61
C THR A 215 32.06 33.06 -34.46
N ILE A 216 31.60 34.27 -34.75
CA ILE A 216 30.84 35.09 -33.80
C ILE A 216 29.34 34.84 -34.03
N VAL A 217 28.66 34.29 -33.04
CA VAL A 217 27.20 34.11 -33.03
C VAL A 217 26.62 35.03 -31.95
N HIS A 218 25.74 35.94 -32.33
CA HIS A 218 25.13 36.93 -31.42
C HIS A 218 26.15 37.70 -30.56
N GLY A 219 27.27 38.13 -31.17
CA GLY A 219 28.32 38.89 -30.50
C GLY A 219 29.26 38.08 -29.60
N LYS A 220 29.12 36.76 -29.56
CA LYS A 220 29.99 35.87 -28.75
C LYS A 220 30.76 34.88 -29.63
N PRO A 221 32.05 34.61 -29.34
CA PRO A 221 32.76 33.49 -29.95
C PRO A 221 32.02 32.18 -29.71
N SER A 222 31.81 31.42 -30.78
CA SER A 222 31.13 30.14 -30.77
C SER A 222 31.87 29.20 -31.70
N LYS A 223 32.34 28.08 -31.15
CA LYS A 223 32.92 26.98 -31.92
C LYS A 223 31.81 26.10 -32.49
N LEU A 224 32.08 25.40 -33.59
CA LEU A 224 31.25 24.29 -34.00
C LEU A 224 31.58 23.09 -33.11
N GLU A 225 30.60 22.68 -32.32
CA GLU A 225 30.74 21.64 -31.31
C GLU A 225 29.71 20.53 -31.52
N PHE A 226 30.04 19.35 -31.02
CA PHE A 226 29.22 18.16 -31.08
C PHE A 226 29.06 17.53 -29.70
N LEU A 227 27.96 16.83 -29.51
CA LEU A 227 27.67 16.10 -28.28
C LEU A 227 27.12 14.72 -28.62
N LYS A 228 27.73 13.67 -28.06
CA LYS A 228 27.15 12.32 -28.02
C LYS A 228 26.44 12.16 -26.67
N ALA A 229 25.10 12.11 -26.69
CA ALA A 229 24.29 11.96 -25.48
C ALA A 229 23.03 11.13 -25.77
N ASN A 230 22.68 10.22 -24.87
CA ASN A 230 21.49 9.35 -24.98
C ASN A 230 21.40 8.61 -26.33
N GLY A 231 22.53 8.14 -26.86
CA GLY A 231 22.60 7.45 -28.15
C GLY A 231 22.38 8.36 -29.37
N MET A 232 22.37 9.69 -29.21
CA MET A 232 22.17 10.65 -30.30
C MET A 232 23.39 11.56 -30.48
N LEU A 233 23.63 11.99 -31.72
CA LEU A 233 24.63 13.01 -32.05
C LEU A 233 23.95 14.37 -32.23
N TYR A 234 24.39 15.35 -31.45
CA TYR A 234 23.96 16.74 -31.56
C TYR A 234 25.09 17.61 -32.10
N ILE A 235 24.71 18.72 -32.71
CA ILE A 235 25.62 19.75 -33.21
C ILE A 235 25.12 21.12 -32.76
N ARG A 236 26.06 22.02 -32.43
CA ARG A 236 25.75 23.41 -32.13
C ARG A 236 26.88 24.35 -32.52
N GLY A 237 26.55 25.64 -32.50
CA GLY A 237 27.52 26.72 -32.53
C GLY A 237 27.62 27.34 -33.91
N GLY A 238 28.81 27.67 -34.38
CA GLY A 238 28.94 28.36 -35.66
C GLY A 238 30.26 28.16 -36.39
N PHE A 239 30.22 28.52 -37.67
CA PHE A 239 31.33 28.36 -38.60
C PHE A 239 31.34 29.51 -39.62
N THR A 240 32.51 29.76 -40.20
CA THR A 240 32.70 30.75 -41.27
C THR A 240 33.13 30.05 -42.54
N VAL A 241 32.44 30.34 -43.63
CA VAL A 241 32.82 29.91 -44.98
C VAL A 241 33.70 31.00 -45.59
N LYS A 242 34.88 30.62 -46.08
CA LYS A 242 35.90 31.56 -46.60
C LYS A 242 35.64 31.99 -48.04
N GLN A 243 35.00 31.13 -48.83
CA GLN A 243 34.69 31.37 -50.25
C GLN A 243 33.39 30.67 -50.64
N GLU A 244 32.73 31.15 -51.68
CA GLU A 244 31.50 30.54 -52.17
C GLU A 244 31.74 29.10 -52.69
N MET A 245 30.83 28.19 -52.37
CA MET A 245 30.89 26.77 -52.69
C MET A 245 29.49 26.25 -53.05
N SER A 246 29.36 25.50 -54.14
CA SER A 246 28.07 24.95 -54.62
C SER A 246 27.61 23.69 -53.88
N GLN A 247 28.55 22.85 -53.43
CA GLN A 247 28.32 21.72 -52.54
C GLN A 247 29.36 21.75 -51.42
N VAL A 248 28.89 21.67 -50.17
CA VAL A 248 29.76 21.81 -49.01
C VAL A 248 29.82 20.51 -48.24
N ILE A 249 31.00 19.91 -48.20
CA ILE A 249 31.35 18.86 -47.26
C ILE A 249 32.13 19.52 -46.12
N PHE A 250 31.66 19.38 -44.90
CA PHE A 250 32.32 19.87 -43.69
C PHE A 250 33.40 18.89 -43.23
N GLY A 251 33.23 17.61 -43.49
CA GLY A 251 34.23 16.60 -43.21
C GLY A 251 33.61 15.22 -43.12
N VAL A 252 34.47 14.24 -42.80
CA VAL A 252 34.07 12.84 -42.61
C VAL A 252 33.98 12.56 -41.12
N LEU A 253 32.88 11.97 -40.66
CA LEU A 253 32.71 11.56 -39.26
C LEU A 253 33.69 10.44 -38.92
N LYS A 254 34.35 10.57 -37.76
CA LYS A 254 35.10 9.47 -37.13
C LYS A 254 34.17 8.33 -36.75
N ASN A 255 34.73 7.12 -36.65
CA ASN A 255 33.96 5.89 -36.46
C ASN A 255 32.99 5.95 -35.27
N GLU A 256 33.43 6.50 -34.15
CA GLU A 256 32.69 6.59 -32.88
C GLU A 256 31.55 7.61 -32.89
N TYR A 257 31.47 8.48 -33.92
CA TYR A 257 30.42 9.49 -34.10
C TYR A 257 29.53 9.22 -35.32
N LYS A 258 29.72 8.12 -36.04
CA LYS A 258 28.84 7.75 -37.15
C LYS A 258 27.42 7.48 -36.65
N ILE A 259 26.43 7.84 -37.46
CA ILE A 259 25.02 7.70 -37.13
C ILE A 259 24.33 6.61 -37.95
N LYS A 260 23.30 5.99 -37.37
CA LYS A 260 22.45 4.99 -38.02
C LYS A 260 21.65 5.64 -39.13
N TYR A 261 21.42 4.88 -40.21
CA TYR A 261 20.55 5.29 -41.32
C TYR A 261 20.82 6.70 -41.88
N ALA A 262 22.09 7.15 -41.93
CA ALA A 262 22.44 8.39 -42.64
C ALA A 262 21.93 8.30 -44.10
N ILE A 263 21.21 9.32 -44.56
CA ILE A 263 20.29 9.16 -45.69
C ILE A 263 20.95 9.53 -47.03
N ASP A 264 20.60 8.75 -48.06
CA ASP A 264 20.49 9.13 -49.48
C ASP A 264 19.81 10.53 -49.64
N PRO A 265 20.31 11.45 -50.50
CA PRO A 265 19.77 12.81 -50.68
C PRO A 265 18.28 12.91 -51.05
N THR A 266 17.61 11.79 -51.31
CA THR A 266 16.20 11.72 -51.72
C THR A 266 15.17 11.63 -50.57
N VAL A 267 15.56 11.33 -49.32
CA VAL A 267 14.62 11.29 -48.17
C VAL A 267 14.94 12.42 -47.18
N LEU A 268 14.13 13.48 -47.21
CA LEU A 268 14.43 14.81 -46.66
C LEU A 268 14.15 15.01 -45.15
N GLU A 269 14.06 13.97 -44.34
CA GLU A 269 13.50 14.07 -42.97
C GLU A 269 14.52 14.21 -41.83
N GLN A 270 15.81 13.93 -42.06
CA GLN A 270 16.85 14.01 -41.01
C GLN A 270 17.92 15.06 -41.36
N TYR A 271 17.66 16.32 -40.99
CA TYR A 271 18.59 17.42 -41.16
C TYR A 271 18.54 18.38 -39.98
N VAL A 272 19.62 19.11 -39.79
CA VAL A 272 19.67 20.30 -38.93
C VAL A 272 19.64 21.54 -39.79
N THR A 273 18.99 22.59 -39.30
CA THR A 273 18.94 23.87 -40.01
C THR A 273 20.12 24.73 -39.56
N TRP A 274 20.88 25.24 -40.53
CA TRP A 274 21.79 26.35 -40.29
C TRP A 274 21.13 27.65 -40.71
N GLN A 275 21.55 28.75 -40.10
CA GLN A 275 21.12 30.09 -40.45
C GLN A 275 22.33 31.02 -40.66
N MET A 276 22.27 31.82 -41.71
CA MET A 276 23.30 32.80 -42.03
C MET A 276 23.22 34.00 -41.07
N SER A 277 24.34 34.42 -40.49
CA SER A 277 24.39 35.56 -39.58
C SER A 277 23.91 36.85 -40.24
N GLY A 278 23.00 37.57 -39.58
CA GLY A 278 22.43 38.82 -40.10
C GLY A 278 21.42 38.63 -41.25
N SER A 279 20.92 37.41 -41.46
CA SER A 279 19.96 37.08 -42.51
C SER A 279 18.90 36.08 -42.01
N THR A 280 17.76 36.05 -42.68
CA THR A 280 16.73 35.01 -42.51
C THR A 280 16.99 33.80 -43.41
N ALA A 281 18.04 33.83 -44.25
CA ALA A 281 18.42 32.71 -45.10
C ALA A 281 18.85 31.51 -44.24
N THR A 282 18.17 30.40 -44.47
CA THR A 282 18.43 29.12 -43.83
C THR A 282 18.74 28.06 -44.87
N GLY A 283 19.40 27.00 -44.44
CA GLY A 283 19.55 25.80 -45.25
C GLY A 283 19.74 24.59 -44.37
N LYS A 284 19.87 23.43 -45.01
CA LYS A 284 19.90 22.13 -44.35
C LYS A 284 21.34 21.60 -44.30
N MET A 285 21.71 21.03 -43.17
CA MET A 285 22.91 20.26 -42.98
C MET A 285 22.52 18.85 -42.52
N PHE A 286 23.19 17.84 -43.04
CA PHE A 286 22.86 16.43 -42.80
C PHE A 286 24.10 15.55 -42.90
N VAL A 287 24.00 14.34 -42.39
CA VAL A 287 25.03 13.31 -42.56
C VAL A 287 24.66 12.45 -43.76
N TYR A 288 25.58 12.31 -44.70
CA TYR A 288 25.41 11.59 -45.94
C TYR A 288 26.26 10.31 -45.97
N THR A 289 25.67 9.22 -46.45
CA THR A 289 26.40 8.00 -46.80
C THR A 289 25.74 7.27 -47.96
N PHE A 290 26.50 6.44 -48.67
CA PHE A 290 25.98 5.57 -49.72
C PHE A 290 25.45 4.23 -49.18
N ASN A 291 25.97 3.80 -48.02
CA ASN A 291 25.62 2.52 -47.42
C ASN A 291 25.07 2.78 -46.01
N PRO A 292 23.80 2.45 -45.73
CA PRO A 292 23.25 2.61 -44.39
C PRO A 292 24.03 1.74 -43.40
N ILE A 293 24.16 2.23 -42.16
CA ILE A 293 24.90 1.57 -41.08
C ILE A 293 23.92 1.25 -39.95
N ASP A 294 23.85 -0.01 -39.55
CA ASP A 294 22.99 -0.46 -38.45
C ASP A 294 23.80 -0.88 -37.21
N LYS A 295 25.05 -1.32 -37.41
CA LYS A 295 25.93 -1.84 -36.36
C LYS A 295 27.34 -1.25 -36.45
N LEU A 296 28.04 -1.17 -35.30
CA LEU A 296 29.38 -0.56 -35.22
C LEU A 296 30.43 -1.26 -36.09
N VAL A 297 30.31 -2.58 -36.28
CA VAL A 297 31.22 -3.36 -37.15
C VAL A 297 31.17 -2.91 -38.61
N ASP A 298 30.02 -2.41 -39.06
CA ASP A 298 29.82 -1.89 -40.41
C ASP A 298 30.35 -0.45 -40.52
N ALA A 299 30.41 0.27 -39.39
CA ALA A 299 30.82 1.67 -39.35
C ALA A 299 32.28 1.88 -39.78
N GLN A 300 33.17 0.93 -39.51
CA GLN A 300 34.60 1.08 -39.80
C GLN A 300 34.92 1.21 -41.29
N ASN A 301 34.09 0.62 -42.17
CA ASN A 301 34.30 0.59 -43.62
C ASN A 301 33.39 1.56 -44.38
N VAL A 302 32.47 2.25 -43.70
CA VAL A 302 31.51 3.15 -44.33
C VAL A 302 31.90 4.60 -44.12
N ARG A 303 32.01 5.36 -45.21
CA ARG A 303 32.28 6.79 -45.18
C ARG A 303 30.98 7.56 -44.93
N GLN A 304 30.96 8.39 -43.88
CA GLN A 304 29.85 9.31 -43.60
C GLN A 304 30.34 10.76 -43.63
N GLU A 305 29.74 11.58 -44.48
CA GLU A 305 30.10 12.99 -44.66
C GLU A 305 29.09 13.91 -44.00
N LEU A 306 29.53 14.92 -43.25
CA LEU A 306 28.67 16.03 -42.85
C LEU A 306 28.59 17.03 -44.02
N LYS A 307 27.39 17.30 -44.55
CA LYS A 307 27.19 18.09 -45.76
C LYS A 307 26.14 19.19 -45.59
N SER A 308 26.24 20.23 -46.42
CA SER A 308 25.14 21.17 -46.68
C SER A 308 24.34 20.72 -47.90
N ALA A 309 23.01 20.83 -47.84
CA ALA A 309 22.12 20.53 -48.97
C ALA A 309 22.18 21.57 -50.08
N VAL A 310 22.63 22.77 -49.76
CA VAL A 310 22.76 23.89 -50.70
C VAL A 310 24.16 24.48 -50.61
N GLY A 311 24.53 25.21 -51.64
CA GLY A 311 25.76 25.99 -51.64
C GLY A 311 25.79 27.02 -50.53
N LEU A 312 27.00 27.36 -50.07
CA LEU A 312 27.24 28.38 -49.07
C LEU A 312 28.11 29.48 -49.67
N ILE A 313 27.82 30.73 -49.31
CA ILE A 313 28.61 31.90 -49.69
C ILE A 313 29.59 32.26 -48.56
N ALA A 314 30.54 33.14 -48.83
CA ALA A 314 31.55 33.55 -47.86
C ALA A 314 30.95 34.37 -46.69
N ARG A 315 30.46 33.70 -45.64
CA ARG A 315 29.74 34.27 -44.50
C ARG A 315 29.88 33.44 -43.22
N ASN A 316 29.38 34.01 -42.13
CA ASN A 316 29.22 33.34 -40.84
C ASN A 316 27.86 32.66 -40.78
N TYR A 317 27.84 31.48 -40.19
CA TYR A 317 26.67 30.65 -40.04
C TYR A 317 26.59 30.12 -38.61
N HIS A 318 25.38 29.88 -38.14
CA HIS A 318 25.14 29.17 -36.89
C HIS A 318 24.19 28.00 -37.12
N VAL A 319 24.34 26.97 -36.29
CA VAL A 319 23.59 25.72 -36.39
C VAL A 319 23.28 25.22 -34.99
N PHE A 320 22.13 24.55 -34.86
CA PHE A 320 21.77 23.81 -33.67
C PHE A 320 20.81 22.68 -34.06
N GLY A 321 21.04 21.47 -33.57
CA GLY A 321 20.09 20.39 -33.73
C GLY A 321 20.68 19.01 -33.49
N CYS A 322 19.86 18.00 -33.77
CA CYS A 322 20.23 16.60 -33.70
C CYS A 322 20.48 16.04 -35.11
N LEU A 323 21.64 15.42 -35.32
CA LEU A 323 22.02 14.82 -36.59
C LEU A 323 21.47 13.40 -36.75
N GLY A 324 21.27 12.66 -35.65
CA GLY A 324 20.67 11.32 -35.65
C GLY A 324 21.22 10.41 -34.55
N ALA A 325 20.75 9.16 -34.53
CA ALA A 325 21.17 8.16 -33.56
C ALA A 325 22.58 7.65 -33.87
N VAL A 326 23.50 7.65 -32.91
CA VAL A 326 24.86 7.13 -33.09
C VAL A 326 24.82 5.61 -33.25
N VAL A 327 25.74 5.07 -34.04
CA VAL A 327 25.96 3.63 -34.15
C VAL A 327 26.64 3.17 -32.86
N ASP A 328 25.97 2.29 -32.12
CA ASP A 328 26.51 1.60 -30.94
C ASP A 328 26.91 0.17 -31.30
#